data_AF-A0A419KB11-F1
#
_entry.id   AF-A0A419KB11-F1
#
_cell.length_a   1.000
_cell.length_b   1.000
_cell.length_c   1.000
_cell.angle_alpha   90.00
_cell.angle_beta   90.00
_cell.angle_gamma   90.00
#
_symmetry.space_group_name_H-M   'P 1'
#
loop_
_entity.id
_entity.type
_entity.pdbx_description
1 polymer ?
#
loop_
_entity_poly.entity_id
_entity_poly.type
_entity_poly.pdbx_seq_one_letter_code
_entity_poly.pdbx_strand_id
1 'polypeptide(L)'
;MIGGCILTLEPGAPGVAVIDRIPISEDYVIVAGTFGSISTREILSSAEKRLAVNKWGRKTLEKILAEPSLENFLACCREFAEKTGFITENVRKLMLLADEAGALGAAQNMVGEAVHALTTSENAENVVQAFKKVLPQEKILVAQVATQGARLLG
;
A
#
# COMPACT_ATOMS: atom_id res chain seq x y z
N MET A 1 -1.13 11.92 -16.07
CA MET A 1 -0.92 11.41 -14.70
C MET A 1 0.48 10.86 -14.59
N ILE A 2 1.09 10.89 -13.41
CA ILE A 2 2.40 10.27 -13.15
C ILE A 2 2.22 8.82 -12.68
N GLY A 3 3.27 8.00 -12.75
CA GLY A 3 3.31 6.62 -12.27
C GLY A 3 4.39 6.41 -11.20
N GLY A 4 4.48 5.20 -10.65
CA GLY A 4 5.43 4.82 -9.61
C GLY A 4 4.88 4.95 -8.17
N CYS A 5 5.79 5.08 -7.20
CA CYS A 5 5.47 5.35 -5.81
C CYS A 5 5.34 6.86 -5.59
N ILE A 6 4.12 7.34 -5.38
CA ILE A 6 3.77 8.75 -5.46
C ILE A 6 3.48 9.33 -4.07
N LEU A 7 3.95 10.55 -3.82
CA LEU A 7 3.66 11.35 -2.63
C LEU A 7 2.93 12.64 -3.02
N THR A 8 1.74 12.87 -2.49
CA THR A 8 1.05 14.15 -2.65
C THR A 8 1.47 15.10 -1.54
N LEU A 9 2.30 16.09 -1.86
CA LEU A 9 2.82 17.08 -0.91
C LEU A 9 1.78 18.17 -0.62
N GLU A 10 1.10 18.65 -1.66
CA GLU A 10 0.01 19.60 -1.56
C GLU A 10 -1.24 19.07 -2.27
N PRO A 11 -2.41 19.03 -1.61
CA PRO A 11 -3.63 18.52 -2.21
C PRO A 11 -4.15 19.45 -3.30
N GLY A 12 -4.70 18.88 -4.38
CA GLY A 12 -5.29 19.67 -5.46
C GLY A 12 -5.79 18.81 -6.62
N ALA A 13 -6.46 19.46 -7.58
CA ALA A 13 -6.81 18.87 -8.86
C ALA A 13 -5.55 18.67 -9.74
N PRO A 14 -5.63 17.89 -10.84
CA PRO A 14 -4.55 17.82 -11.82
C PRO A 14 -4.12 19.21 -12.30
N GLY A 15 -2.82 19.51 -12.22
CA GLY A 15 -2.26 20.83 -12.53
C GLY A 15 -2.19 21.81 -11.35
N VAL A 16 -2.79 21.47 -10.20
CA VAL A 16 -2.74 22.26 -8.96
C VAL A 16 -1.99 21.52 -7.86
N ALA A 17 -2.18 20.21 -7.73
CA ALA A 17 -1.50 19.41 -6.72
C ALA A 17 0.02 19.43 -6.91
N VAL A 18 0.75 19.50 -5.79
CA VAL A 18 2.20 19.29 -5.76
C VAL A 18 2.45 17.83 -5.42
N ILE A 19 3.14 17.13 -6.33
CA ILE A 19 3.33 15.69 -6.25
C ILE A 19 4.80 15.36 -6.46
N ASP A 20 5.32 14.47 -5.64
CA ASP A 20 6.68 13.92 -5.72
C ASP A 20 6.65 12.38 -5.84
N ARG A 21 7.81 11.75 -5.99
CA ARG A 21 7.94 10.30 -6.11
C ARG A 21 9.12 9.75 -5.33
N ILE A 22 8.93 8.58 -4.74
CA ILE A 22 10.05 7.74 -4.28
C ILE A 22 10.50 6.90 -5.48
N PRO A 23 11.79 6.96 -5.88
CA PRO A 23 12.30 6.11 -6.94
C PRO A 23 12.09 4.63 -6.64
N ILE A 24 11.66 3.87 -7.64
CA ILE A 24 11.45 2.43 -7.55
C ILE A 24 12.08 1.76 -8.77
N SER A 25 12.86 0.71 -8.56
CA SER A 25 13.46 -0.06 -9.65
C SER A 25 12.44 -1.01 -10.28
N GLU A 26 12.71 -1.44 -11.52
CA GLU A 26 11.88 -2.39 -12.25
C GLU A 26 11.99 -3.83 -11.70
N ASP A 27 12.96 -4.10 -10.83
CA ASP A 27 13.16 -5.40 -10.19
C ASP A 27 12.09 -5.71 -9.14
N TYR A 28 11.40 -4.67 -8.65
CA TYR A 28 10.33 -4.80 -7.68
C TYR A 28 8.98 -5.08 -8.33
N VAL A 29 8.25 -6.00 -7.71
CA VAL A 29 6.87 -6.33 -8.03
C VAL A 29 6.01 -6.19 -6.78
N ILE A 30 4.71 -6.01 -7.01
CA ILE A 30 3.68 -6.06 -5.99
C ILE A 30 3.06 -7.46 -5.99
N VAL A 31 3.02 -8.09 -4.82
CA VAL A 31 2.14 -9.23 -4.57
C VAL A 31 0.98 -8.74 -3.70
N ALA A 32 -0.23 -8.76 -4.24
CA ALA A 32 -1.44 -8.32 -3.56
C ALA A 32 -2.33 -9.52 -3.20
N GLY A 33 -2.90 -9.52 -2.00
CA GLY A 33 -3.85 -10.52 -1.53
C GLY A 33 -5.11 -9.85 -0.98
N THR A 34 -6.30 -10.39 -1.24
CA THR A 34 -7.56 -9.83 -0.74
C THR A 34 -8.53 -10.87 -0.20
N PHE A 35 -9.14 -10.62 0.96
CA PHE A 35 -10.24 -11.41 1.50
C PHE A 35 -11.61 -11.00 0.94
N GLY A 36 -11.69 -9.89 0.21
CA GLY A 36 -12.92 -9.37 -0.38
C GLY A 36 -13.07 -7.86 -0.22
N SER A 37 -14.18 -7.34 -0.74
CA SER A 37 -14.55 -5.94 -0.61
C SER A 37 -15.11 -5.65 0.78
N ILE A 38 -14.71 -4.51 1.37
CA ILE A 38 -15.40 -3.93 2.52
C ILE A 38 -16.27 -2.77 2.06
N SER A 39 -17.39 -2.54 2.77
CA SER A 39 -18.17 -1.30 2.70
C SER A 39 -17.31 -0.10 3.13
N THR A 40 -16.65 0.55 2.16
CA THR A 40 -15.86 1.77 2.41
C THR A 40 -16.70 2.90 2.99
N ARG A 41 -18.01 2.93 2.68
CA ARG A 41 -18.97 3.90 3.24
C ARG A 41 -19.05 3.81 4.76
N GLU A 42 -19.11 2.60 5.32
CA GLU A 42 -19.19 2.41 6.77
C GLU A 42 -17.89 2.83 7.47
N ILE A 43 -16.76 2.64 6.81
CA ILE A 43 -15.46 3.00 7.37
C ILE A 43 -15.24 4.52 7.34
N LEU A 44 -15.65 5.19 6.26
CA LEU A 44 -15.41 6.62 6.04
C LEU A 44 -16.48 7.53 6.66
N SER A 45 -17.64 7.00 7.04
CA SER A 45 -18.72 7.78 7.67
C SER A 45 -18.43 8.13 9.14
N SER A 46 -17.53 7.40 9.81
CA SER A 46 -17.15 7.66 11.20
C SER A 46 -16.40 9.00 11.34
N ALA A 47 -16.92 9.89 12.20
CA ALA A 47 -16.26 11.15 12.53
C ALA A 47 -14.94 10.93 13.28
N GLU A 48 -14.89 9.94 14.17
CA GLU A 48 -13.70 9.55 14.91
C GLU A 48 -12.58 9.07 13.96
N LYS A 49 -12.91 8.19 13.01
CA LYS A 49 -11.95 7.70 12.02
C LYS A 49 -11.42 8.83 11.14
N ARG A 50 -12.26 9.79 10.75
CA ARG A 50 -11.84 10.98 9.98
C ARG A 50 -10.84 11.83 10.76
N LEU A 51 -11.06 12.06 12.05
CA LEU A 51 -10.11 12.78 12.90
C LEU A 51 -8.77 12.03 13.03
N ALA A 52 -8.81 10.71 13.22
CA ALA A 52 -7.61 9.88 13.26
C ALA A 52 -6.83 9.94 11.93
N VAL A 53 -7.51 9.80 10.79
CA VAL A 53 -6.90 9.91 9.45
C VAL A 53 -6.22 11.26 9.24
N ASN A 54 -6.88 12.38 9.59
CA ASN A 54 -6.29 13.72 9.43
C ASN A 54 -5.07 13.96 10.34
N LYS A 55 -5.08 13.37 11.54
CA LYS A 55 -3.98 13.48 12.49
C LYS A 55 -2.79 12.63 12.05
N TRP A 56 -3.03 11.35 11.76
CA TRP A 56 -1.98 10.40 11.44
C TRP A 56 -1.47 10.56 10.01
N GLY A 57 -2.31 10.96 9.06
CA GLY A 57 -1.91 11.19 7.67
C GLY A 57 -0.83 12.26 7.55
N ARG A 58 -0.96 13.38 8.27
CA ARG A 58 0.08 14.43 8.33
C ARG A 58 1.38 13.91 8.91
N LYS A 59 1.33 13.23 10.05
CA LYS A 59 2.50 12.64 10.71
C LYS A 59 3.19 11.59 9.83
N THR A 60 2.41 10.77 9.14
CA THR A 60 2.89 9.75 8.21
C THR A 60 3.63 10.41 7.05
N LEU A 61 3.06 11.45 6.45
CA LEU A 61 3.74 12.20 5.38
C LEU A 61 5.03 12.84 5.88
N GLU A 62 5.02 13.50 7.04
CA GLU A 62 6.23 14.08 7.66
C GLU A 62 7.34 13.04 7.85
N LYS A 63 7.01 11.84 8.35
CA LYS A 63 7.96 10.74 8.53
C LYS A 63 8.52 10.21 7.20
N ILE A 64 7.67 10.08 6.18
CA ILE A 64 8.10 9.64 4.84
C ILE A 64 9.05 10.66 4.23
N LEU A 65 8.76 11.96 4.37
CA LEU A 65 9.61 13.01 3.81
C LEU A 65 10.94 13.17 4.55
N ALA A 66 10.99 12.82 5.84
CA ALA A 66 12.24 12.81 6.60
C ALA A 66 13.21 11.71 6.13
N GLU A 67 12.68 10.57 5.66
CA GLU A 67 13.48 9.45 5.13
C GLU A 67 12.74 8.80 3.93
N PRO A 68 12.93 9.31 2.71
CA PRO A 68 12.13 8.90 1.54
C PRO A 68 12.66 7.60 0.90
N SER A 69 12.55 6.48 1.62
CA SER A 69 12.84 5.12 1.16
C SER A 69 11.56 4.29 1.01
N LEU A 70 11.60 3.22 0.21
CA LEU A 70 10.46 2.32 0.02
C LEU A 70 10.12 1.57 1.31
N GLU A 71 11.15 1.18 2.06
CA GLU A 71 11.07 0.53 3.36
C GLU A 71 10.37 1.45 4.37
N ASN A 72 10.82 2.69 4.51
CA ASN A 72 10.20 3.65 5.42
C ASN A 72 8.79 4.01 4.98
N PHE A 73 8.54 4.15 3.67
CA PHE A 73 7.20 4.37 3.12
C PHE A 73 6.23 3.25 3.56
N LEU A 74 6.58 1.99 3.32
CA LEU A 74 5.73 0.84 3.66
C LEU A 74 5.55 0.69 5.17
N ALA A 75 6.61 0.91 5.96
CA ALA A 75 6.54 0.92 7.43
C ALA A 75 5.59 2.02 7.94
N CYS A 76 5.71 3.23 7.40
CA CYS A 76 4.83 4.35 7.74
C CYS A 76 3.37 4.10 7.30
N CYS A 77 3.14 3.43 6.17
CA CYS A 77 1.80 3.02 5.73
C CYS A 77 1.18 1.97 6.66
N ARG A 78 1.98 1.00 7.14
CA ARG A 78 1.52 0.02 8.14
C ARG A 78 1.18 0.70 9.46
N GLU A 79 2.07 1.55 9.99
CA GLU A 79 1.80 2.31 11.22
C GLU A 79 0.53 3.16 11.07
N PHE A 80 0.36 3.85 9.94
CA PHE A 80 -0.86 4.61 9.66
C PHE A 80 -2.10 3.74 9.79
N ALA A 81 -2.13 2.57 9.12
CA ALA A 81 -3.25 1.64 9.16
C ALA A 81 -3.59 1.17 10.58
N GLU A 82 -2.58 0.90 11.40
CA GLU A 82 -2.75 0.53 12.81
C GLU A 82 -3.34 1.68 13.62
N LYS A 83 -2.74 2.87 13.50
CA LYS A 83 -3.12 4.05 14.29
C LYS A 83 -4.49 4.61 13.92
N THR A 84 -4.99 4.33 12.72
CA THR A 84 -6.35 4.69 12.29
C THR A 84 -7.37 3.58 12.53
N GLY A 85 -6.95 2.41 13.05
CA GLY A 85 -7.84 1.28 13.34
C GLY A 85 -8.43 0.63 12.09
N PHE A 86 -7.69 0.64 10.98
CA PHE A 86 -8.10 -0.03 9.73
C PHE A 86 -7.57 -1.47 9.60
N ILE A 87 -6.55 -1.85 10.38
CA ILE A 87 -6.04 -3.22 10.38
C ILE A 87 -7.02 -4.18 11.05
N THR A 88 -7.52 -5.14 10.26
CA THR A 88 -8.18 -6.35 10.76
C THR A 88 -7.17 -7.45 11.04
N GLU A 89 -7.57 -8.52 11.74
CA GLU A 89 -6.69 -9.68 11.97
C GLU A 89 -6.21 -10.32 10.66
N ASN A 90 -7.08 -10.37 9.65
CA ASN A 90 -6.76 -10.87 8.31
C ASN A 90 -5.65 -10.05 7.63
N VAL A 91 -5.77 -8.72 7.69
CA VAL A 91 -4.75 -7.79 7.16
C VAL A 91 -3.43 -7.96 7.90
N ARG A 92 -3.47 -8.02 9.24
CA ARG A 92 -2.26 -8.24 10.06
C ARG A 92 -1.57 -9.56 9.72
N LYS A 93 -2.35 -10.63 9.55
CA LYS A 93 -1.83 -11.95 9.19
C LYS A 93 -1.14 -11.96 7.83
N LEU A 94 -1.73 -11.34 6.81
CA LEU A 94 -1.10 -11.24 5.48
C LEU A 94 0.18 -10.41 5.52
N MET A 95 0.19 -9.31 6.27
CA MET A 95 1.39 -8.49 6.46
C MET A 95 2.54 -9.31 7.07
N LEU A 96 2.28 -10.07 8.12
CA LEU A 96 3.28 -10.94 8.75
C LEU A 96 3.79 -12.03 7.79
N LEU A 97 2.88 -12.68 7.05
CA LEU A 97 3.24 -13.70 6.06
C LEU A 97 4.13 -13.14 4.94
N ALA A 98 3.91 -11.89 4.52
CA ALA A 98 4.76 -11.23 3.52
C ALA A 98 6.17 -10.96 4.08
N ASP A 99 6.26 -10.45 5.31
CA ASP A 99 7.55 -10.15 5.96
C ASP A 99 8.37 -11.44 6.15
N GLU A 100 7.75 -12.51 6.65
CA GLU A 100 8.38 -13.83 6.82
C GLU A 100 8.83 -14.47 5.49
N ALA A 101 8.18 -14.10 4.38
CA ALA A 101 8.51 -14.57 3.04
C ALA A 101 9.58 -13.72 2.33
N GLY A 102 10.14 -12.71 3.00
CA GLY A 102 11.22 -11.87 2.47
C GLY A 102 10.75 -10.71 1.59
N ALA A 103 9.52 -10.23 1.78
CA ALA A 103 9.09 -8.96 1.20
C ALA A 103 9.91 -7.79 1.79
N LEU A 104 10.11 -6.74 0.99
CA LEU A 104 10.72 -5.49 1.45
C LEU A 104 9.83 -4.80 2.51
N GLY A 105 8.52 -4.90 2.30
CA GLY A 105 7.52 -4.45 3.26
C GLY A 105 6.11 -4.72 2.72
N ALA A 106 5.13 -4.69 3.63
CA ALA A 106 3.74 -4.90 3.28
C ALA A 106 2.81 -3.94 4.02
N ALA A 107 1.84 -3.38 3.28
CA ALA A 107 0.88 -2.42 3.78
C ALA A 107 -0.55 -2.74 3.28
N GLN A 108 -1.55 -2.18 3.96
CA GLN A 108 -2.95 -2.39 3.61
C GLN A 108 -3.29 -1.65 2.30
N ASN A 109 -4.07 -2.28 1.43
CA ASN A 109 -4.71 -1.58 0.31
C ASN A 109 -5.86 -0.74 0.87
N MET A 110 -5.62 0.55 1.02
CA MET A 110 -6.57 1.43 1.69
C MET A 110 -7.78 1.75 0.79
N VAL A 111 -9.02 1.56 1.23
CA VAL A 111 -9.52 0.93 2.47
C VAL A 111 -10.13 -0.44 2.12
N GLY A 112 -9.70 -1.53 2.77
CA GLY A 112 -10.25 -2.86 2.51
C GLY A 112 -9.52 -4.01 3.23
N GLU A 113 -10.03 -5.23 3.11
CA GLU A 113 -9.36 -6.44 3.61
C GLU A 113 -8.40 -6.95 2.53
N ALA A 114 -7.38 -6.15 2.26
CA ALA A 114 -6.37 -6.45 1.26
C ALA A 114 -5.01 -5.88 1.66
N VAL A 115 -3.95 -6.55 1.24
CA VAL A 115 -2.55 -6.18 1.50
C VAL A 115 -1.80 -6.20 0.17
N HIS A 116 -0.89 -5.25 -0.01
CA HIS A 116 0.16 -5.30 -1.01
C HIS A 116 1.50 -5.46 -0.32
N ALA A 117 2.28 -6.41 -0.78
CA ALA A 117 3.67 -6.60 -0.41
C ALA A 117 4.55 -6.16 -1.58
N LEU A 118 5.52 -5.30 -1.31
CA LEU A 118 6.57 -4.98 -2.28
C LEU A 118 7.71 -5.96 -2.10
N THR A 119 8.13 -6.61 -3.17
CA THR A 119 9.16 -7.64 -3.12
C THR A 119 9.94 -7.68 -4.44
N THR A 120 11.12 -8.28 -4.45
CA THR A 120 11.85 -8.52 -5.69
C THR A 120 11.15 -9.60 -6.52
N SER A 121 11.39 -9.60 -7.82
CA SER A 121 10.88 -10.66 -8.71
C SER A 121 11.33 -12.06 -8.28
N GLU A 122 12.52 -12.19 -7.68
CA GLU A 122 13.03 -13.45 -7.12
C GLU A 122 12.21 -13.95 -5.93
N ASN A 123 11.83 -13.04 -5.01
CA ASN A 123 11.08 -13.39 -3.80
C ASN A 123 9.56 -13.43 -4.02
N ALA A 124 9.06 -13.01 -5.19
CA ALA A 124 7.63 -12.91 -5.46
C ALA A 124 6.90 -14.25 -5.25
N GLU A 125 7.48 -15.36 -5.72
CA GLU A 125 6.86 -16.68 -5.55
C GLU A 125 6.77 -17.09 -4.08
N ASN A 126 7.78 -16.76 -3.26
CA ASN A 126 7.75 -17.04 -1.82
C ASN A 126 6.57 -16.33 -1.13
N VAL A 127 6.35 -15.07 -1.47
CA VAL A 127 5.22 -14.28 -0.94
C VAL A 127 3.88 -14.84 -1.44
N VAL A 128 3.78 -15.22 -2.72
CA VAL A 128 2.58 -15.89 -3.27
C VAL A 128 2.27 -17.18 -2.51
N GLN A 129 3.26 -18.03 -2.27
CA GLN A 129 3.08 -19.28 -1.53
C GLN A 129 2.72 -19.03 -0.06
N ALA A 130 3.27 -17.98 0.55
CA ALA A 130 2.87 -17.57 1.89
C ALA A 130 1.40 -17.12 1.94
N PHE A 131 0.94 -16.34 0.96
CA PHE A 131 -0.46 -15.91 0.87
C PHE A 131 -1.42 -17.07 0.61
N LYS A 132 -1.02 -18.08 -0.19
CA LYS A 132 -1.81 -19.30 -0.45
C LYS A 132 -2.15 -20.12 0.80
N LYS A 133 -1.43 -19.94 1.91
CA LYS A 133 -1.75 -20.56 3.20
C LYS A 133 -3.09 -20.09 3.77
N VAL A 134 -3.59 -18.93 3.31
CA VAL A 134 -4.79 -18.27 3.87
C VAL A 134 -5.74 -17.70 2.82
N LEU A 135 -5.34 -17.67 1.54
CA LEU A 135 -6.14 -17.20 0.42
C LEU A 135 -6.14 -18.22 -0.72
N PRO A 136 -7.24 -18.36 -1.46
CA PRO A 136 -7.24 -19.10 -2.71
C PRO A 136 -6.49 -18.31 -3.80
N GLN A 137 -5.98 -18.99 -4.82
CA GLN A 137 -5.07 -18.37 -5.80
C GLN A 137 -5.70 -17.22 -6.58
N GLU A 138 -7.00 -17.29 -6.89
CA GLU A 138 -7.75 -16.23 -7.58
C GLU A 138 -7.88 -14.93 -6.78
N LYS A 139 -7.49 -14.94 -5.49
CA LYS A 139 -7.44 -13.76 -4.61
C LYS A 139 -6.04 -13.17 -4.47
N ILE A 140 -5.07 -13.69 -5.23
CA ILE A 140 -3.67 -13.25 -5.21
C ILE A 140 -3.31 -12.72 -6.60
N LEU A 141 -2.70 -11.54 -6.65
CA LEU A 141 -2.24 -10.87 -7.87
C LEU A 141 -0.75 -10.57 -7.75
N VAL A 142 0.01 -10.82 -8.81
CA VAL A 142 1.38 -10.32 -8.96
C VAL A 142 1.41 -9.31 -10.10
N ALA A 143 1.97 -8.12 -9.87
CA ALA A 143 2.01 -7.07 -10.86
C ALA A 143 3.29 -6.24 -10.76
N GLN A 144 3.79 -5.75 -11.90
CA GLN A 144 4.86 -4.76 -11.94
C GLN A 144 4.35 -3.37 -11.53
N VAL A 145 5.23 -2.55 -10.97
CA VAL A 145 4.93 -1.14 -10.70
C VAL A 145 5.09 -0.33 -11.99
N ALA A 146 3.98 0.20 -12.49
CA ALA A 146 4.01 1.09 -13.66
C ALA A 146 4.63 2.44 -13.29
N THR A 147 5.87 2.68 -13.69
CA THR A 147 6.59 3.95 -13.48
C THR A 147 6.09 5.09 -14.37
N GLN A 148 5.39 4.74 -15.45
CA GLN A 148 4.75 5.68 -16.37
C GLN A 148 3.25 5.75 -16.07
N GLY A 149 2.70 6.96 -16.01
CA GLY A 149 1.26 7.14 -15.81
C GLY A 149 0.44 6.95 -17.09
N ALA A 150 -0.84 7.33 -17.03
CA ALA A 150 -1.81 7.13 -18.12
C ALA A 150 -1.34 7.71 -19.47
N ARG A 151 -1.57 6.96 -20.55
CA ARG A 151 -1.21 7.32 -21.94
C ARG A 151 -2.43 7.16 -22.85
N LEU A 152 -2.52 8.02 -23.86
CA LEU A 152 -3.41 7.82 -25.00
C LEU A 152 -2.75 6.83 -25.95
N LEU A 153 -3.44 5.74 -26.25
CA LEU A 153 -3.08 4.82 -27.32
C LEU A 153 -3.85 5.27 -28.56
N GLY A 154 -3.13 5.76 -29.57
CA GLY A 154 -3.68 6.12 -30.88
C GLY A 154 -3.64 4.94 -31.84
#